data_AF-A0A672TAI7-F1
#
_entry.id   AF-A0A672TAI7-F1
#
_cell.length_a   1.000
_cell.length_b   1.000
_cell.length_c   1.000
_cell.angle_alpha   90.00
_cell.angle_beta   90.00
_cell.angle_gamma   90.00
#
_symmetry.space_group_name_H-M   'P 1'
#
loop_
_entity.id
_entity.type
_entity.pdbx_description
1 polymer ?
#
loop_
_entity_poly.entity_id
_entity_poly.type
_entity_poly.pdbx_seq_one_letter_code
_entity_poly.pdbx_strand_id
1 'polypeptide(L)'
;SCVSMSKLSMKEQSGCRKLLRLLPLDDLFALKDTVTNRLIAVESTQEAIEAIISYSQDAEELLKRKKVHRDVIFKYLAKEGVAMPPNSDKQQLTRRTIEHWASGEHLLFCPNLEGQGLKCISSAHGLVLVAIAGTIHRDNACLGIFEKVFGLIRSPMDNNRWKIKIVNMKVEAQSGITDRQLPVITYDSKELLSLCD
;
A
#
# COMPACT_ATOMS: atom_id res chain seq x y z
N SER A 1 -16.82 -20.75 13.81
CA SER A 1 -16.25 -19.70 14.66
C SER A 1 -15.78 -18.57 13.77
N CYS A 2 -16.49 -17.45 13.74
CA CYS A 2 -16.14 -16.31 12.89
C CYS A 2 -14.92 -15.60 13.49
N VAL A 3 -13.72 -15.90 12.98
CA VAL A 3 -12.54 -15.11 13.28
C VAL A 3 -12.78 -13.75 12.61
N SER A 4 -13.00 -12.71 13.41
CA SER A 4 -13.02 -11.33 12.93
C SER A 4 -11.67 -11.07 12.26
N MET A 5 -11.64 -11.07 10.93
CA MET A 5 -10.44 -10.73 10.18
C MET A 5 -10.22 -9.23 10.37
N SER A 6 -9.21 -8.85 11.14
CA SER A 6 -8.83 -7.44 11.28
C SER A 6 -8.50 -6.89 9.89
N LYS A 7 -8.97 -5.67 9.58
CA LYS A 7 -8.66 -5.00 8.30
C LYS A 7 -7.23 -4.48 8.21
N LEU A 8 -6.51 -4.45 9.33
CA LEU A 8 -5.12 -4.05 9.37
C LEU A 8 -4.25 -5.08 8.61
N SER A 9 -3.24 -4.59 7.89
CA SER A 9 -2.26 -5.45 7.22
C SER A 9 -1.47 -6.28 8.24
N MET A 10 -0.84 -7.38 7.82
CA MET A 10 -0.03 -8.21 8.73
C MET A 10 1.09 -7.40 9.42
N LYS A 11 1.70 -6.44 8.70
CA LYS A 11 2.72 -5.56 9.26
C LYS A 11 2.15 -4.59 10.28
N GLU A 12 0.99 -3.99 9.99
CA GLU A 12 0.30 -3.12 10.94
C GLU A 12 -0.11 -3.90 12.19
N GLN A 13 -0.67 -5.10 12.06
CA GLN A 13 -1.03 -5.93 13.22
C GLN A 13 0.21 -6.27 14.06
N SER A 14 1.32 -6.66 13.43
CA SER A 14 2.59 -6.96 14.12
C SER A 14 3.15 -5.72 14.83
N GLY A 15 3.17 -4.57 14.14
CA GLY A 15 3.60 -3.30 14.70
C GLY A 15 2.74 -2.84 15.87
N CYS A 16 1.41 -2.93 15.73
CA CYS A 16 0.45 -2.66 16.79
C CYS A 16 0.70 -3.55 18.01
N ARG A 17 0.91 -4.87 17.86
CA ARG A 17 1.23 -5.75 19.01
C ARG A 17 2.45 -5.27 19.76
N LYS A 18 3.53 -4.94 19.05
CA LYS A 18 4.77 -4.46 19.66
C LYS A 18 4.59 -3.10 20.35
N LEU A 19 3.86 -2.18 19.73
CA LEU A 19 3.60 -0.85 20.28
C LEU A 19 2.69 -0.91 21.50
N LEU A 20 1.60 -1.68 21.44
CA LEU A 20 0.65 -1.83 22.55
C LEU A 20 1.29 -2.46 23.79
N ARG A 21 2.29 -3.33 23.63
CA ARG A 21 3.10 -3.86 24.75
C ARG A 21 3.95 -2.81 25.48
N LEU A 22 4.13 -1.63 24.90
CA LEU A 22 4.83 -0.52 25.55
C LEU A 22 3.89 0.36 26.39
N LEU A 23 2.57 0.18 26.28
CA LEU A 23 1.60 0.92 27.08
C LEU A 23 1.56 0.40 28.52
N PRO A 24 1.39 1.29 29.51
CA PRO A 24 0.98 0.90 30.86
C PRO A 24 -0.33 0.11 30.83
N LEU A 25 -0.53 -0.80 31.79
CA LEU A 25 -1.72 -1.66 31.84
C LEU A 25 -3.02 -0.84 31.85
N ASP A 26 -3.11 0.19 32.70
CA ASP A 26 -4.32 1.02 32.80
C ASP A 26 -4.68 1.71 31.48
N ASP A 27 -3.67 2.19 30.75
CA ASP A 27 -3.87 2.83 29.44
C ASP A 27 -4.24 1.82 28.36
N LEU A 28 -3.67 0.61 28.40
CA LEU A 28 -4.03 -0.48 27.50
C LEU A 28 -5.49 -0.90 27.68
N PHE A 29 -5.95 -1.11 28.93
CA PHE A 29 -7.34 -1.48 29.20
C PHE A 29 -8.32 -0.35 28.85
N ALA A 30 -7.99 0.90 29.16
CA ALA A 30 -8.80 2.06 28.76
C ALA A 30 -8.88 2.22 27.23
N LEU A 31 -7.78 1.96 26.52
CA LEU A 31 -7.75 1.94 25.07
C LEU A 31 -8.64 0.83 24.51
N LYS A 32 -8.50 -0.40 25.04
CA LYS A 32 -9.32 -1.55 24.67
C LYS A 32 -10.81 -1.23 24.84
N ASP A 33 -11.24 -0.67 25.97
CA ASP A 33 -12.66 -0.35 26.20
C ASP A 33 -13.21 0.64 25.18
N THR A 34 -12.38 1.60 24.77
CA THR A 34 -12.73 2.58 23.75
C THR A 34 -12.79 1.97 22.35
N VAL A 35 -11.88 1.06 22.01
CA VAL A 35 -11.80 0.42 20.69
C VAL A 35 -12.90 -0.64 20.53
N THR A 36 -13.20 -1.40 21.58
CA THR A 36 -14.19 -2.49 21.56
C THR A 36 -15.58 -2.04 21.97
N ASN A 37 -15.80 -0.74 22.23
CA ASN A 37 -17.04 -0.21 22.81
C ASN A 37 -17.52 -0.98 24.06
N ARG A 38 -16.56 -1.43 24.89
CA ARG A 38 -16.80 -2.29 26.08
C ARG A 38 -17.55 -3.61 25.83
N LEU A 39 -17.65 -4.06 24.57
CA LEU A 39 -18.36 -5.30 24.22
C LEU A 39 -17.64 -6.59 24.64
N ILE A 40 -16.34 -6.49 24.95
CA ILE A 40 -15.49 -7.64 25.26
C ILE A 40 -15.01 -7.50 26.70
N ALA A 41 -15.21 -8.51 27.54
CA ALA A 41 -14.49 -8.62 28.80
C ALA A 41 -13.16 -9.34 28.52
N VAL A 42 -12.04 -8.74 28.94
CA VAL A 42 -10.71 -9.34 28.80
C VAL A 42 -10.03 -9.26 30.16
N GLU A 43 -9.39 -10.34 30.57
CA GLU A 43 -8.76 -10.44 31.88
C GLU A 43 -7.23 -10.37 31.78
N SER A 44 -6.68 -10.65 30.58
CA SER A 44 -5.24 -10.62 30.34
C SER A 44 -4.79 -9.51 29.39
N THR A 45 -3.54 -9.09 29.56
CA THR A 45 -2.86 -8.15 28.65
C THR A 45 -2.87 -8.64 27.20
N GLN A 46 -2.68 -9.94 26.98
CA GLN A 46 -2.60 -10.51 25.64
C GLN A 46 -3.97 -10.49 24.95
N GLU A 47 -5.05 -10.84 25.65
CA GLU A 47 -6.41 -10.73 25.13
C GLU A 47 -6.80 -9.28 24.83
N ALA A 48 -6.40 -8.32 25.69
CA ALA A 48 -6.65 -6.90 25.44
C ALA A 48 -5.99 -6.42 24.14
N ILE A 49 -4.74 -6.84 23.89
CA ILE A 49 -4.02 -6.50 22.65
C ILE A 49 -4.73 -7.10 21.42
N GLU A 50 -5.06 -8.39 21.45
CA GLU A 50 -5.72 -9.03 20.31
C GLU A 50 -7.13 -8.47 20.07
N ALA A 51 -7.85 -8.10 21.13
CA ALA A 51 -9.14 -7.42 21.04
C ALA A 51 -9.02 -6.04 20.36
N ILE A 52 -8.05 -5.22 20.77
CA ILE A 52 -7.78 -3.92 20.14
C ILE A 52 -7.51 -4.10 18.65
N ILE A 53 -6.63 -5.04 18.30
CA ILE A 53 -6.25 -5.27 16.89
C ILE A 53 -7.45 -5.75 16.08
N SER A 54 -8.22 -6.71 16.60
CA SER A 54 -9.35 -7.32 15.89
C SER A 54 -10.48 -6.32 15.62
N TYR A 55 -10.66 -5.32 16.48
CA TYR A 55 -11.70 -4.30 16.35
C TYR A 55 -11.21 -3.01 15.69
N SER A 56 -9.89 -2.85 15.50
CA SER A 56 -9.33 -1.70 14.79
C SER A 56 -9.46 -1.89 13.28
N GLN A 57 -9.99 -0.88 12.61
CA GLN A 57 -10.14 -0.85 11.16
C GLN A 57 -9.07 0.00 10.47
N ASP A 58 -8.47 0.92 11.22
CA ASP A 58 -7.50 1.90 10.73
C ASP A 58 -6.39 2.07 11.78
N ALA A 59 -5.15 1.85 11.35
CA ALA A 59 -3.96 1.93 12.19
C ALA A 59 -3.64 3.39 12.60
N GLU A 60 -3.90 4.36 11.74
CA GLU A 60 -3.66 5.77 12.00
C GLU A 60 -4.63 6.31 13.06
N GLU A 61 -5.91 5.96 12.97
CA GLU A 61 -6.91 6.30 13.99
C GLU A 61 -6.57 5.69 15.35
N LEU A 62 -6.07 4.45 15.37
CA LEU A 62 -5.61 3.79 16.60
C LEU A 62 -4.47 4.59 17.25
N LEU A 63 -3.46 4.98 16.48
CA LEU A 63 -2.32 5.77 16.97
C LEU A 63 -2.72 7.18 17.43
N LYS A 64 -3.77 7.76 16.84
CA LYS A 64 -4.28 9.09 17.22
C LYS A 64 -5.02 9.07 18.57
N ARG A 65 -5.51 7.91 19.05
CA ARG A 65 -6.26 7.81 20.32
C ARG A 65 -5.47 8.37 21.51
N LYS A 66 -6.20 8.95 22.47
CA LYS A 66 -5.63 9.72 23.61
C LYS A 66 -4.66 8.90 24.47
N LYS A 67 -4.91 7.59 24.60
CA LYS A 67 -4.09 6.66 25.39
C LYS A 67 -2.79 6.23 24.71
N VAL A 68 -2.66 6.45 23.40
CA VAL A 68 -1.40 6.24 22.69
C VAL A 68 -0.60 7.53 22.75
N HIS A 69 0.31 7.63 23.71
CA HIS A 69 1.07 8.87 23.95
C HIS A 69 2.27 9.01 22.99
N ARG A 70 2.75 10.25 22.83
CA ARG A 70 3.85 10.62 21.90
C ARG A 70 5.13 9.83 22.20
N ASP A 71 5.45 9.68 23.47
CA ASP A 71 6.62 8.97 23.98
C ASP A 71 6.58 7.47 23.69
N VAL A 72 5.39 6.86 23.77
CA VAL A 72 5.17 5.45 23.41
C VAL A 72 5.47 5.23 21.93
N ILE A 73 4.95 6.07 21.03
CA ILE A 73 5.21 5.96 19.58
C ILE A 73 6.70 6.21 19.28
N PHE A 74 7.30 7.24 19.91
CA PHE A 74 8.73 7.53 19.76
C PHE A 74 9.61 6.36 20.20
N LYS A 75 9.31 5.77 21.37
CA LYS A 75 10.02 4.61 21.93
C LYS A 75 9.85 3.38 21.04
N TYR A 76 8.67 3.18 20.47
CA TYR A 76 8.43 2.12 19.49
C TYR A 76 9.31 2.28 18.25
N LEU A 77 9.29 3.44 17.60
CA LEU A 77 10.10 3.71 16.40
C LEU A 77 11.60 3.52 16.67
N ALA A 78 12.10 4.01 17.80
CA ALA A 78 13.48 3.82 18.20
C ALA A 78 13.85 2.33 18.38
N LYS A 79 12.96 1.52 18.97
CA LYS A 79 13.15 0.06 19.10
C LYS A 79 13.17 -0.68 17.78
N GLU A 80 12.43 -0.20 16.78
CA GLU A 80 12.41 -0.77 15.42
C GLU A 80 13.54 -0.22 14.53
N GLY A 81 14.46 0.58 15.09
CA GLY A 81 15.60 1.15 14.36
C GLY A 81 15.23 2.34 13.46
N VAL A 82 14.04 2.92 13.65
CA VAL A 82 13.59 4.12 12.91
C VAL A 82 13.97 5.37 13.71
N ALA A 83 15.01 6.07 13.26
CA ALA A 83 15.47 7.29 13.90
C ALA A 83 14.48 8.44 13.68
N MET A 84 14.11 9.14 14.76
CA MET A 84 13.26 10.32 14.75
C MET A 84 13.86 11.45 15.59
N PRO A 85 13.73 12.73 15.19
CA PRO A 85 14.09 13.86 16.03
C PRO A 85 13.37 13.83 17.39
N PRO A 86 14.04 14.15 18.51
CA PRO A 86 13.43 14.10 19.84
C PRO A 86 12.30 15.14 20.03
N ASN A 87 12.29 16.18 19.21
CA ASN A 87 11.26 17.22 19.18
C ASN A 87 10.09 16.90 18.23
N SER A 88 10.07 15.72 17.59
CA SER A 88 8.98 15.34 16.70
C SER A 88 7.66 15.26 17.46
N ASP A 89 6.63 15.88 16.90
CA ASP A 89 5.28 15.86 17.47
C ASP A 89 4.58 14.52 17.24
N LYS A 90 3.41 14.34 17.86
CA LYS A 90 2.64 13.08 17.76
C LYS A 90 2.22 12.78 16.32
N GLN A 91 1.85 13.80 15.53
CA GLN A 91 1.39 13.59 14.15
C GLN A 91 2.53 13.12 13.25
N GLN A 92 3.71 13.71 13.38
CA GLN A 92 4.91 13.30 12.65
C GLN A 92 5.29 11.85 12.98
N LEU A 93 5.24 11.47 14.25
CA LEU A 93 5.53 10.11 14.69
C LEU A 93 4.48 9.11 14.21
N THR A 94 3.19 9.46 14.27
CA THR A 94 2.11 8.64 13.70
C THR A 94 2.34 8.41 12.21
N ARG A 95 2.56 9.48 11.44
CA ARG A 95 2.82 9.40 10.00
C ARG A 95 4.02 8.48 9.71
N ARG A 96 5.14 8.68 10.40
CA ARG A 96 6.34 7.87 10.20
C ARG A 96 6.12 6.40 10.55
N THR A 97 5.28 6.11 11.54
CA THR A 97 4.89 4.76 11.94
C THR A 97 4.07 4.08 10.85
N ILE A 98 3.08 4.77 10.27
CA ILE A 98 2.31 4.26 9.14
C ILE A 98 3.23 4.00 7.94
N GLU A 99 4.11 4.94 7.59
CA GLU A 99 5.10 4.76 6.52
C GLU A 99 6.03 3.56 6.80
N HIS A 100 6.42 3.34 8.06
CA HIS A 100 7.23 2.19 8.44
C HIS A 100 6.47 0.86 8.30
N TRP A 101 5.20 0.82 8.70
CA TRP A 101 4.36 -0.38 8.56
C TRP A 101 4.00 -0.67 7.09
N ALA A 102 3.86 0.37 6.28
CA ALA A 102 3.71 0.27 4.83
C ALA A 102 5.03 -0.07 4.13
N SER A 103 6.18 0.21 4.75
CA SER A 103 7.49 -0.04 4.13
C SER A 103 7.69 -1.54 3.89
N GLY A 104 7.73 -1.90 2.61
CA GLY A 104 7.82 -3.27 2.14
C GLY A 104 6.48 -3.94 1.84
N GLU A 105 5.39 -3.20 1.65
CA GLU A 105 4.39 -3.62 0.67
C GLU A 105 4.96 -3.35 -0.73
N HIS A 106 5.85 -4.23 -1.19
CA HIS A 106 6.41 -4.14 -2.53
C HIS A 106 5.40 -4.72 -3.52
N LEU A 107 4.71 -3.82 -4.22
CA LEU A 107 3.99 -4.22 -5.42
C LEU A 107 4.99 -4.52 -6.51
N LEU A 108 5.01 -5.77 -6.96
CA LEU A 108 5.77 -6.19 -8.12
C LEU A 108 4.90 -6.03 -9.36
N PHE A 109 5.38 -5.25 -10.31
CA PHE A 109 4.79 -5.13 -11.63
C PHE A 109 5.50 -6.11 -12.57
N CYS A 110 4.80 -7.16 -12.98
CA CYS A 110 5.31 -8.18 -13.88
C CYS A 110 4.74 -7.93 -15.28
N PRO A 111 5.44 -7.21 -16.17
CA PRO A 111 4.97 -6.95 -17.52
C PRO A 111 4.93 -8.25 -18.33
N ASN A 112 3.89 -8.42 -19.15
CA ASN A 112 3.88 -9.45 -20.18
C ASN A 112 4.68 -8.96 -21.40
N LEU A 113 5.89 -9.50 -21.58
CA LEU A 113 6.77 -9.17 -22.71
C LEU A 113 6.53 -10.07 -23.93
N GLU A 114 5.57 -10.98 -23.88
CA GLU A 114 5.27 -11.94 -24.94
C GLU A 114 4.00 -11.55 -25.72
N GLY A 115 3.99 -11.90 -27.01
CA GLY A 115 2.80 -11.82 -27.86
C GLY A 115 2.13 -10.45 -27.86
N GLN A 116 0.88 -10.39 -27.36
CA GLN A 116 0.02 -9.21 -27.33
C GLN A 116 0.10 -8.40 -26.02
N GLY A 117 1.08 -8.70 -25.15
CA GLY A 117 1.30 -7.96 -23.90
C GLY A 117 1.89 -6.55 -24.09
N LEU A 118 2.38 -6.24 -25.29
CA LEU A 118 2.98 -4.95 -25.62
C LEU A 118 2.45 -4.41 -26.95
N LYS A 119 2.21 -3.11 -27.01
CA LYS A 119 1.83 -2.41 -28.24
C LYS A 119 2.55 -1.08 -28.34
N CYS A 120 3.09 -0.77 -29.51
CA CYS A 120 3.79 0.47 -29.77
C CYS A 120 3.21 1.16 -31.00
N ILE A 121 2.91 2.47 -30.89
CA ILE A 121 2.50 3.30 -32.03
C ILE A 121 3.24 4.64 -31.99
N SER A 122 3.32 5.31 -33.13
CA SER A 122 3.88 6.66 -33.24
C SER A 122 2.81 7.61 -33.77
N SER A 123 2.64 8.76 -33.15
CA SER A 123 1.76 9.82 -33.65
C SER A 123 2.44 10.61 -34.76
N ALA A 124 1.64 11.30 -35.57
CA ALA A 124 2.14 12.18 -36.64
C ALA A 124 3.04 13.31 -36.10
N HIS A 125 2.87 13.70 -34.83
CA HIS A 125 3.62 14.78 -34.18
C HIS A 125 4.88 14.29 -33.45
N GLY A 126 5.30 13.04 -33.67
CA GLY A 126 6.56 12.50 -33.13
C GLY A 126 6.48 12.00 -31.69
N LEU A 127 5.27 11.84 -31.13
CA LEU A 127 5.08 11.16 -29.84
C LEU A 127 5.05 9.64 -30.06
N VAL A 128 5.87 8.90 -29.34
CA VAL A 128 5.88 7.43 -29.37
C VAL A 128 5.13 6.90 -28.15
N LEU A 129 4.05 6.15 -28.38
CA LEU A 129 3.27 5.52 -27.31
C LEU A 129 3.68 4.05 -27.17
N VAL A 130 4.05 3.67 -25.95
CA VAL A 130 4.36 2.30 -25.56
C VAL A 130 3.36 1.86 -24.51
N ALA A 131 2.48 0.93 -24.87
CA ALA A 131 1.48 0.32 -24.01
C ALA A 131 1.93 -1.09 -23.58
N ILE A 132 1.84 -1.40 -22.29
CA ILE A 132 2.26 -2.68 -21.70
C ILE A 132 1.17 -3.19 -20.75
N ALA A 133 0.74 -4.44 -20.93
CA ALA A 133 -0.12 -5.16 -20.00
C ALA A 133 0.72 -6.04 -19.08
N GLY A 134 0.30 -6.26 -17.84
CA GLY A 134 1.00 -7.11 -16.90
C GLY A 134 0.19 -7.41 -15.66
N THR A 135 0.80 -8.12 -14.71
CA THR A 135 0.18 -8.41 -13.41
C THR A 135 0.81 -7.59 -12.30
N ILE A 136 -0.01 -7.23 -11.30
CA ILE A 136 0.44 -6.64 -10.05
C ILE A 136 0.44 -7.72 -8.98
N HIS A 137 1.56 -7.92 -8.31
CA HIS A 137 1.71 -8.91 -7.24
C HIS A 137 2.09 -8.25 -5.92
N ARG A 138 1.61 -8.82 -4.81
CA ARG A 138 2.12 -8.58 -3.46
C ARG A 138 2.54 -9.92 -2.90
N ASP A 139 3.80 -10.05 -2.52
CA ASP A 139 4.42 -11.32 -2.13
C ASP A 139 4.15 -12.40 -3.19
N ASN A 140 3.44 -13.48 -2.83
CA ASN A 140 3.10 -14.57 -3.74
C ASN A 140 1.66 -14.49 -4.29
N ALA A 141 0.94 -13.39 -4.03
CA ALA A 141 -0.43 -13.20 -4.45
C ALA A 141 -0.52 -12.24 -5.64
N CYS A 142 -1.14 -12.68 -6.74
CA CYS A 142 -1.55 -11.79 -7.82
C CYS A 142 -2.76 -10.96 -7.37
N LEU A 143 -2.63 -9.64 -7.39
CA LEU A 143 -3.67 -8.69 -6.99
C LEU A 143 -4.57 -8.28 -8.15
N GLY A 144 -4.08 -8.40 -9.39
CA GLY A 144 -4.81 -7.97 -10.57
C GLY A 144 -3.92 -7.75 -11.78
N ILE A 145 -4.54 -7.20 -12.82
CA ILE A 145 -3.92 -6.87 -14.10
C ILE A 145 -3.77 -5.35 -14.19
N PHE A 146 -2.71 -4.91 -14.83
CA PHE A 146 -2.52 -3.51 -15.17
C PHE A 146 -2.26 -3.35 -16.66
N GLU A 147 -2.65 -2.20 -17.20
CA GLU A 147 -2.20 -1.70 -18.50
C GLU A 147 -1.59 -0.32 -18.30
N LYS A 148 -0.36 -0.14 -18.75
CA LYS A 148 0.42 1.10 -18.59
C LYS A 148 0.78 1.63 -19.97
N VAL A 149 0.51 2.90 -20.22
CA VAL A 149 0.89 3.59 -21.46
C VAL A 149 1.87 4.71 -21.15
N PHE A 150 3.00 4.72 -21.84
CA PHE A 150 4.00 5.77 -21.79
C PHE A 150 4.06 6.49 -23.14
N GLY A 151 3.83 7.80 -23.14
CA GLY A 151 4.11 8.66 -24.28
C GLY A 151 5.51 9.25 -24.16
N LEU A 152 6.35 8.97 -25.15
CA LEU A 152 7.76 9.30 -25.17
C LEU A 152 8.05 10.28 -26.32
N ILE A 153 8.77 11.36 -26.03
CA ILE A 153 9.32 12.27 -27.04
C ILE A 153 10.83 12.08 -27.08
N ARG A 154 11.38 11.86 -28.28
CA ARG A 154 12.83 11.81 -28.48
C ARG A 154 13.42 13.21 -28.33
N SER A 155 14.53 13.32 -27.61
CA SER A 155 15.27 14.57 -27.51
C SER A 155 15.91 14.91 -28.86
N PRO A 156 15.78 16.15 -29.36
CA PRO A 156 16.44 16.56 -30.60
C PRO A 156 17.97 16.55 -30.53
N MET A 157 18.53 16.66 -29.33
CA MET A 157 19.98 16.86 -29.10
C MET A 157 20.74 15.54 -28.86
N ASP A 158 20.04 14.44 -28.57
CA ASP A 158 20.62 13.16 -28.19
C ASP A 158 19.74 12.02 -28.69
N ASN A 159 20.27 11.26 -29.65
CA ASN A 159 19.50 10.33 -30.47
C ASN A 159 18.84 9.18 -29.68
N ASN A 160 19.33 8.88 -28.46
CA ASN A 160 18.78 7.82 -27.61
C ASN A 160 18.22 8.33 -26.28
N ARG A 161 17.98 9.64 -26.17
CA ARG A 161 17.38 10.22 -24.98
C ARG A 161 15.89 10.45 -25.21
N TRP A 162 15.08 9.84 -24.37
CA TRP A 162 13.62 9.98 -24.41
C TRP A 162 13.12 10.66 -23.16
N LYS A 163 12.12 11.53 -23.30
CA LYS A 163 11.38 12.13 -22.19
C LYS A 163 9.97 11.57 -22.15
N ILE A 164 9.52 11.21 -20.95
CA ILE A 164 8.13 10.83 -20.73
C ILE A 164 7.28 12.11 -20.76
N LYS A 165 6.38 12.21 -21.72
CA LYS A 165 5.37 13.27 -21.84
C LYS A 165 4.05 12.85 -21.21
N ILE A 166 3.66 11.58 -21.39
CA ILE A 166 2.34 11.07 -21.00
C ILE A 166 2.51 9.77 -20.22
N VAL A 167 1.74 9.61 -19.16
CA VAL A 167 1.64 8.37 -18.40
C VAL A 167 0.16 8.09 -18.17
N ASN A 168 -0.36 7.01 -18.73
CA ASN A 168 -1.70 6.52 -18.43
C ASN A 168 -1.62 5.14 -17.78
N MET A 169 -2.54 4.84 -16.86
CA MET A 169 -2.56 3.57 -16.14
C MET A 169 -3.98 3.12 -15.86
N LYS A 170 -4.26 1.88 -16.22
CA LYS A 170 -5.49 1.16 -15.90
C LYS A 170 -5.15 -0.02 -15.01
N VAL A 171 -5.92 -0.24 -13.96
CA VAL A 171 -5.75 -1.36 -13.02
C VAL A 171 -7.08 -2.04 -12.81
N GLU A 172 -7.09 -3.35 -12.91
CA GLU A 172 -8.25 -4.21 -12.67
C GLU A 172 -7.92 -5.19 -11.54
N ALA A 173 -8.66 -5.09 -10.42
CA ALA A 173 -8.49 -5.97 -9.28
C ALA A 173 -9.08 -7.36 -9.56
N GLN A 174 -8.39 -8.42 -9.12
CA GLN A 174 -8.87 -9.78 -9.32
C GLN A 174 -9.97 -10.16 -8.30
N SER A 175 -11.19 -10.38 -8.79
CA SER A 175 -12.34 -10.84 -8.01
C SER A 175 -12.48 -12.37 -8.07
N GLY A 176 -11.56 -13.11 -7.42
CA GLY A 176 -11.60 -14.59 -7.40
C GLY A 176 -11.08 -15.26 -8.69
N ILE A 177 -10.33 -16.35 -8.53
CA ILE A 177 -9.53 -16.98 -9.60
C ILE A 177 -10.40 -17.79 -10.57
N THR A 178 -10.15 -17.64 -11.87
CA THR A 178 -9.89 -18.69 -12.89
C THR A 178 -9.82 -17.94 -14.23
N ASP A 179 -8.66 -17.50 -14.70
CA ASP A 179 -7.82 -18.32 -15.56
C ASP A 179 -6.42 -17.68 -15.67
N ARG A 180 -5.40 -18.49 -15.95
CA ARG A 180 -4.00 -18.07 -16.19
C ARG A 180 -3.85 -17.36 -17.55
N GLN A 181 -4.82 -16.52 -17.93
CA GLN A 181 -4.71 -15.81 -19.19
C GLN A 181 -3.63 -14.74 -19.06
N LEU A 182 -2.62 -14.81 -19.94
CA LEU A 182 -1.55 -13.82 -19.99
C LEU A 182 -2.17 -12.43 -20.22
N PRO A 183 -1.77 -11.41 -19.44
CA PRO A 183 -2.26 -10.05 -19.64
C PRO A 183 -2.01 -9.57 -21.07
N VAL A 184 -3.06 -9.15 -21.76
CA VAL A 184 -2.97 -8.59 -23.11
C VAL A 184 -3.41 -7.14 -23.12
N ILE A 185 -2.86 -6.37 -24.05
CA ILE A 185 -3.29 -5.00 -24.29
C ILE A 185 -4.73 -5.00 -24.82
N THR A 186 -5.62 -4.30 -24.13
CA THR A 186 -6.99 -4.05 -24.57
C THR A 186 -7.09 -2.80 -25.44
N TYR A 187 -6.16 -1.85 -25.28
CA TYR A 187 -6.11 -0.63 -26.08
C TYR A 187 -5.99 -0.89 -27.58
N ASP A 188 -6.97 -0.42 -28.34
CA ASP A 188 -6.86 -0.36 -29.80
C ASP A 188 -5.96 0.81 -30.25
N SER A 189 -5.65 0.88 -31.55
CA SER A 189 -4.73 1.92 -32.05
C SER A 189 -5.36 3.32 -32.05
N LYS A 190 -6.69 3.44 -32.18
CA LYS A 190 -7.40 4.72 -32.16
C LYS A 190 -7.48 5.26 -30.73
N GLU A 191 -7.77 4.39 -29.77
CA GLU A 191 -7.77 4.70 -28.35
C GLU A 191 -6.39 5.20 -27.90
N LEU A 192 -5.31 4.52 -28.29
CA LEU A 192 -3.95 5.00 -28.03
C LEU A 192 -3.69 6.37 -28.67
N LEU A 193 -4.09 6.59 -29.92
CA LEU A 193 -3.90 7.89 -30.58
C LEU A 193 -4.67 9.01 -29.88
N SER A 194 -5.86 8.75 -29.34
CA SER A 194 -6.62 9.74 -28.57
C SER A 194 -5.91 10.20 -27.29
N LEU A 195 -4.93 9.44 -26.79
CA LEU A 195 -4.09 9.85 -25.67
C LEU A 195 -2.98 10.84 -26.08
N CYS A 196 -2.82 11.15 -27.37
CA CYS A 196 -1.80 12.08 -27.87
C CYS A 196 -2.23 13.55 -27.81
N ASP A 197 -3.55 13.79 -27.78
CA ASP A 197 -4.19 15.10 -27.78
C ASP A 197 -4.25 15.69 -26.36
#